data_AF-A0A168CHG4-F1
#
_entry.id   AF-A0A168CHG4-F1
#
_cell.length_a   1.000
_cell.length_b   1.000
_cell.length_c   1.000
_cell.angle_alpha   90.00
_cell.angle_beta   90.00
_cell.angle_gamma   90.00
#
_symmetry.space_group_name_H-M   'P 1'
#
loop_
_entity.id
_entity.type
_entity.pdbx_description
1 polymer ?
#
loop_
_entity_poly.entity_id
_entity_poly.type
_entity_poly.pdbx_seq_one_letter_code
_entity_poly.pdbx_strand_id
1 'polypeptide(L)'
;MLSLAISSVLLAGAAFANPYPPSVASKTDLPTKVAPFLSKFPGSGNYMPSKTSKTARALKRDTNEWVNNNNIATWDPNNINDGVGDGQDSYTMYWGDGSTGAGWPDKSRWVSFVNMFNNYKNTMFNSCSNFGQPNDSGPEVGAIWDGIQKAAAATGVDHRFILAVIMQESSGCVRVPTTNYGVRNPGLMQDHNGEATCNGNGYAPNPCPSDTIYKMISEGTAGTNDGDGLANCLNNAGRNDVSAFYRAARIYNSGSVSSTGQLQNGIATHCYSSDIANPTVLGSRLTGWVSAASGCNCDNDPGSCGITTD
;
A
#
# COMPACT_ATOMS: atom_id res chain seq x y z
N MET A 1 -44.28 2.18 54.96
CA MET A 1 -43.07 2.98 54.70
C MET A 1 -42.06 2.01 54.09
N LEU A 2 -42.01 1.84 52.77
CA LEU A 2 -41.49 2.78 51.77
C LEU A 2 -39.98 3.02 51.94
N SER A 3 -39.19 2.35 51.10
CA SER A 3 -38.16 2.98 50.24
C SER A 3 -37.57 1.94 49.30
N LEU A 4 -37.81 2.10 47.99
CA LEU A 4 -36.98 1.48 46.96
C LEU A 4 -35.65 2.23 46.90
N ALA A 5 -34.54 1.50 46.82
CA ALA A 5 -33.26 2.05 46.37
C ALA A 5 -32.85 1.31 45.09
N ILE A 6 -33.02 1.97 43.95
CA ILE A 6 -32.52 1.49 42.66
C ILE A 6 -31.06 1.93 42.54
N SER A 7 -30.13 1.00 42.75
CA SER A 7 -28.70 1.26 42.53
C SER A 7 -28.34 0.98 41.07
N SER A 8 -28.28 2.05 40.28
CA SER A 8 -27.80 2.01 38.90
C SER A 8 -26.32 1.61 38.85
N VAL A 9 -26.04 0.39 38.36
CA VAL A 9 -24.66 -0.02 38.08
C VAL A 9 -24.22 0.64 36.78
N LEU A 10 -23.37 1.67 36.88
CA LEU A 10 -22.62 2.16 35.71
C LEU A 10 -21.64 1.07 35.28
N LEU A 11 -21.86 0.48 34.09
CA LEU A 11 -20.77 -0.18 33.37
C LEU A 11 -19.80 0.91 32.89
N ALA A 12 -18.79 1.19 33.68
CA ALA A 12 -17.59 1.86 33.21
C ALA A 12 -16.85 0.90 32.26
N GLY A 13 -17.20 0.95 30.98
CA GLY A 13 -16.49 0.23 29.92
C GLY A 13 -15.07 0.76 29.81
N ALA A 14 -14.12 0.10 30.47
CA ALA A 14 -12.71 0.38 30.27
C ALA A 14 -12.35 -0.04 28.84
N ALA A 15 -12.21 0.94 27.95
CA ALA A 15 -11.64 0.70 26.64
C ALA A 15 -10.18 0.27 26.84
N PHE A 16 -9.93 -1.04 26.76
CA PHE A 16 -8.59 -1.57 26.71
C PHE A 16 -7.95 -1.04 25.42
N ALA A 17 -7.14 0.00 25.54
CA ALA A 17 -6.24 0.41 24.48
C ALA A 17 -5.38 -0.83 24.15
N ASN A 18 -5.52 -1.35 22.93
CA ASN A 18 -4.80 -2.53 22.50
C ASN A 18 -3.30 -2.20 22.62
N PRO A 19 -2.54 -2.89 23.49
CA PRO A 19 -1.17 -2.49 23.75
C PRO A 19 -0.36 -2.62 22.46
N TYR A 20 0.37 -1.54 22.14
CA TYR A 20 1.29 -1.45 21.02
C TYR A 20 2.05 -2.77 20.82
N PRO A 21 2.13 -3.33 19.59
CA PRO A 21 2.78 -4.61 19.37
C PRO A 21 4.19 -4.55 19.97
N PRO A 22 4.58 -5.54 20.81
CA PRO A 22 5.71 -5.40 21.70
C PRO A 22 6.96 -5.03 20.90
N SER A 23 7.68 -4.02 21.39
CA SER A 23 8.95 -3.61 20.81
C SER A 23 9.96 -4.73 20.97
N VAL A 24 10.01 -5.64 20.00
CA VAL A 24 11.09 -6.62 19.86
C VAL A 24 12.34 -5.79 19.56
N ALA A 25 13.15 -5.57 20.59
CA ALA A 25 14.35 -4.76 20.50
C ALA A 25 15.43 -5.52 19.71
N SER A 26 15.32 -5.53 18.38
CA SER A 26 16.41 -5.97 17.52
C SER A 26 17.60 -5.04 17.73
N LYS A 27 18.67 -5.56 18.33
CA LYS A 27 19.95 -4.87 18.49
C LYS A 27 20.78 -4.94 17.21
N THR A 28 20.21 -4.43 16.13
CA THR A 28 20.90 -4.15 14.87
C THR A 28 20.78 -2.66 14.64
N ASP A 29 21.91 -1.95 14.53
CA ASP A 29 21.95 -0.49 14.41
C ASP A 29 21.07 -0.02 13.25
N LEU A 30 19.94 0.60 13.61
CA LEU A 30 18.93 1.06 12.66
C LEU A 30 19.52 2.19 11.79
N PRO A 31 19.27 2.20 10.47
CA PRO A 31 19.87 3.19 9.58
C PRO A 31 19.41 4.60 9.95
N THR A 32 20.38 5.48 10.19
CA THR A 32 20.16 6.90 10.52
C THR A 32 19.88 7.76 9.27
N LYS A 33 19.75 7.15 8.09
CA LYS A 33 19.37 7.80 6.83
C LYS A 33 18.15 7.10 6.24
N VAL A 34 17.03 7.82 6.22
CA VAL A 34 15.88 7.48 5.35
C VAL A 34 16.25 7.88 3.92
N ALA A 35 16.04 6.99 2.95
CA ALA A 35 16.18 7.30 1.54
C ALA A 35 15.27 8.49 1.18
N PRO A 36 15.74 9.49 0.42
CA PRO A 36 14.87 10.55 -0.05
C PRO A 36 13.74 9.92 -0.88
N PHE A 37 12.51 10.39 -0.63
CA PHE A 37 11.32 9.97 -1.35
C PHE A 37 11.53 10.17 -2.86
N LEU A 38 11.71 9.06 -3.59
CA LEU A 38 11.49 9.03 -5.02
C LEU A 38 9.99 9.20 -5.23
N SER A 39 9.59 10.45 -5.47
CA SER A 39 8.21 10.78 -5.76
C SER A 39 7.72 10.00 -6.97
N LYS A 40 6.52 9.42 -6.86
CA LYS A 40 5.67 9.11 -8.02
C LYS A 40 5.80 10.30 -8.98
N PHE A 41 6.14 10.06 -10.26
CA PHE A 41 6.38 11.12 -11.23
C PHE A 41 5.31 12.23 -11.18
N PRO A 42 5.68 13.51 -11.31
CA PRO A 42 4.71 14.58 -11.51
C PRO A 42 3.77 14.22 -12.67
N GLY A 43 2.48 13.99 -12.38
CA GLY A 43 1.48 13.53 -13.35
C GLY A 43 1.15 12.02 -13.35
N SER A 44 1.83 11.18 -12.55
CA SER A 44 1.57 9.73 -12.43
C SER A 44 0.43 9.34 -11.46
N GLY A 45 -0.59 10.20 -11.32
CA GLY A 45 -1.84 9.80 -10.68
C GLY A 45 -2.45 8.60 -11.41
N ASN A 46 -3.21 7.75 -10.70
CA ASN A 46 -3.65 6.44 -11.20
C ASN A 46 -4.33 6.60 -12.57
N TYR A 47 -3.65 6.13 -13.62
CA TYR A 47 -3.82 6.72 -14.95
C TYR A 47 -5.22 6.57 -15.54
N MET A 48 -5.62 7.60 -16.29
CA MET A 48 -6.95 7.72 -16.90
C MET A 48 -6.98 7.07 -18.30
N PRO A 49 -7.79 6.04 -18.53
CA PRO A 49 -8.23 5.75 -19.89
C PRO A 49 -9.02 6.96 -20.41
N SER A 50 -8.58 7.56 -21.52
CA SER A 50 -9.48 8.43 -22.29
C SER A 50 -10.71 7.61 -22.73
N LYS A 51 -11.83 8.26 -23.05
CA LYS A 51 -13.16 7.61 -23.26
C LYS A 51 -13.27 6.73 -24.53
N THR A 52 -12.20 6.08 -24.97
CA THR A 52 -12.09 5.41 -26.26
C THR A 52 -11.34 4.07 -26.21
N SER A 53 -11.70 3.19 -25.28
CA SER A 53 -11.59 1.74 -25.52
C SER A 53 -12.82 1.01 -24.99
N LYS A 54 -13.63 0.49 -25.91
CA LYS A 54 -14.79 -0.35 -25.59
C LYS A 54 -14.35 -1.81 -25.44
N THR A 55 -13.72 -2.12 -24.32
CA THR A 55 -13.81 -3.47 -23.73
C THR A 55 -14.75 -3.42 -22.54
N ALA A 56 -15.61 -4.43 -22.39
CA ALA A 56 -16.81 -4.31 -21.56
C ALA A 56 -16.48 -4.39 -20.06
N ARG A 57 -16.27 -3.25 -19.41
CA ARG A 57 -16.24 -3.10 -17.95
C ARG A 57 -17.12 -1.93 -17.52
N ALA A 58 -18.43 -2.14 -17.67
CA ALA A 58 -19.50 -1.20 -17.30
C ALA A 58 -20.48 -1.84 -16.29
N LEU A 59 -19.97 -2.74 -15.45
CA LEU A 59 -20.59 -2.95 -14.14
C LEU A 59 -20.27 -1.72 -13.28
N LYS A 60 -21.24 -1.28 -12.49
CA LYS A 60 -21.04 -0.29 -11.43
C LYS A 60 -19.89 -0.81 -10.56
N ARG A 61 -18.88 0.03 -10.26
CA ARG A 61 -17.79 -0.39 -9.37
C ARG A 61 -18.39 -0.61 -7.98
N ASP A 62 -18.21 -1.81 -7.44
CA ASP A 62 -18.66 -2.11 -6.10
C ASP A 62 -17.60 -1.64 -5.11
N THR A 63 -18.02 -0.84 -4.12
CA THR A 63 -17.21 -0.55 -2.95
C THR A 63 -17.24 -1.77 -2.03
N ASN A 64 -16.16 -2.01 -1.28
CA ASN A 64 -15.98 -3.19 -0.43
C ASN A 64 -15.74 -4.50 -1.22
N GLU A 65 -15.05 -4.42 -2.35
CA GLU A 65 -14.67 -5.60 -3.15
C GLU A 65 -13.63 -6.48 -2.46
N TRP A 66 -13.63 -7.76 -2.81
CA TRP A 66 -12.73 -8.77 -2.24
C TRP A 66 -12.10 -9.64 -3.33
N VAL A 67 -10.98 -10.28 -3.01
CA VAL A 67 -10.25 -11.17 -3.92
C VAL A 67 -11.04 -12.45 -4.14
N ASN A 68 -11.54 -12.64 -5.36
CA ASN A 68 -12.39 -13.77 -5.73
C ASN A 68 -11.60 -15.06 -6.06
N ASN A 69 -10.29 -14.93 -6.29
CA ASN A 69 -9.41 -16.03 -6.65
C ASN A 69 -8.73 -16.62 -5.41
N ASN A 70 -9.24 -17.77 -4.96
CA ASN A 70 -8.76 -18.48 -3.76
C ASN A 70 -7.28 -18.90 -3.80
N ASN A 71 -6.62 -18.90 -4.97
CA ASN A 71 -5.18 -19.21 -5.05
C ASN A 71 -4.28 -18.03 -4.62
N ILE A 72 -4.82 -16.80 -4.60
CA ILE A 72 -4.11 -15.57 -4.23
C ILE A 72 -4.71 -14.88 -3.00
N ALA A 73 -6.00 -15.07 -2.73
CA ALA A 73 -6.67 -14.54 -1.54
C ALA A 73 -6.05 -15.08 -0.24
N THR A 74 -5.86 -14.20 0.75
CA THR A 74 -5.25 -14.51 2.06
C THR A 74 -6.19 -14.08 3.17
N TRP A 75 -6.83 -15.04 3.83
CA TRP A 75 -7.90 -14.81 4.82
C TRP A 75 -7.46 -14.96 6.29
N ASP A 76 -6.16 -15.12 6.54
CA ASP A 76 -5.58 -15.13 7.89
C ASP A 76 -4.61 -13.96 8.08
N PRO A 77 -5.11 -12.72 8.24
CA PRO A 77 -4.26 -11.57 8.53
C PRO A 77 -3.60 -11.65 9.92
N ASN A 78 -4.12 -12.49 10.82
CA ASN A 78 -3.57 -12.62 12.18
C ASN A 78 -2.22 -13.37 12.18
N ASN A 79 -1.94 -14.16 11.15
CA ASN A 79 -0.61 -14.70 10.92
C ASN A 79 0.35 -13.60 10.45
N ILE A 80 0.91 -12.85 11.40
CA ILE A 80 1.89 -11.79 11.10
C ILE A 80 3.32 -12.32 10.88
N ASN A 81 3.53 -13.64 10.97
CA ASN A 81 4.80 -14.35 10.80
C ASN A 81 4.84 -15.14 9.48
N ASP A 82 4.08 -14.71 8.48
CA ASP A 82 3.70 -15.44 7.27
C ASP A 82 4.74 -15.41 6.12
N GLY A 83 6.01 -15.20 6.44
CA GLY A 83 7.08 -15.07 5.46
C GLY A 83 8.46 -15.42 6.02
N VAL A 84 9.52 -15.12 5.24
CA VAL A 84 10.87 -15.64 5.49
C VAL A 84 11.89 -14.54 5.79
N GLY A 85 12.59 -14.69 6.92
CA GLY A 85 13.72 -13.83 7.33
C GLY A 85 13.36 -12.35 7.50
N ASP A 86 14.40 -11.53 7.65
CA ASP A 86 14.26 -10.08 7.88
C ASP A 86 14.33 -9.25 6.58
N GLY A 87 14.81 -9.85 5.48
CA GLY A 87 15.08 -9.20 4.17
C GLY A 87 16.58 -9.01 3.88
N GLN A 88 16.95 -8.29 2.80
CA GLN A 88 18.33 -7.84 2.53
C GLN A 88 18.39 -6.45 1.88
N ASP A 89 19.41 -5.63 2.14
CA ASP A 89 19.55 -4.29 1.53
C ASP A 89 20.06 -4.36 0.09
N SER A 90 19.16 -4.68 -0.83
CA SER A 90 19.47 -4.85 -2.23
C SER A 90 18.29 -4.47 -3.12
N TYR A 91 18.55 -3.69 -4.16
CA TYR A 91 17.59 -3.48 -5.25
C TYR A 91 17.92 -4.43 -6.41
N THR A 92 16.94 -5.25 -6.83
CA THR A 92 17.01 -6.10 -8.03
C THR A 92 16.00 -5.60 -9.05
N MET A 93 16.46 -5.05 -10.17
CA MET A 93 15.52 -4.56 -11.18
C MET A 93 14.78 -5.71 -11.87
N TYR A 94 13.45 -5.73 -11.79
CA TYR A 94 12.61 -6.76 -12.39
C TYR A 94 11.88 -6.28 -13.65
N TRP A 95 11.69 -7.21 -14.59
CA TRP A 95 11.31 -6.93 -15.97
C TRP A 95 10.32 -7.96 -16.51
N GLY A 96 9.53 -7.62 -17.52
CA GLY A 96 8.61 -8.57 -18.14
C GLY A 96 7.31 -8.71 -17.36
N ASP A 97 6.75 -9.92 -17.28
CA ASP A 97 5.31 -10.12 -17.02
C ASP A 97 4.90 -10.32 -15.54
N GLY A 98 5.88 -10.33 -14.62
CA GLY A 98 5.68 -10.66 -13.21
C GLY A 98 5.91 -12.13 -12.85
N SER A 99 6.20 -13.00 -13.81
CA SER A 99 6.40 -14.44 -13.53
C SER A 99 7.73 -14.73 -12.84
N THR A 100 7.75 -15.79 -12.03
CA THR A 100 8.99 -16.32 -11.44
C THR A 100 9.96 -16.83 -12.51
N GLY A 101 9.45 -17.25 -13.67
CA GLY A 101 10.25 -17.57 -14.87
C GLY A 101 10.98 -16.36 -15.47
N ALA A 102 10.43 -15.15 -15.31
CA ALA A 102 11.09 -13.89 -15.63
C ALA A 102 11.98 -13.35 -14.48
N GLY A 103 12.24 -14.17 -13.45
CA GLY A 103 13.12 -13.85 -12.32
C GLY A 103 12.46 -13.14 -11.14
N TRP A 104 11.16 -12.84 -11.21
CA TRP A 104 10.43 -12.19 -10.10
C TRP A 104 10.38 -13.11 -8.87
N PRO A 105 10.33 -12.56 -7.65
CA PRO A 105 10.30 -13.38 -6.45
C PRO A 105 8.97 -14.13 -6.32
N ASP A 106 9.03 -15.38 -5.87
CA ASP A 106 7.86 -16.12 -5.44
C ASP A 106 7.30 -15.58 -4.10
N LYS A 107 6.01 -15.79 -3.82
CA LYS A 107 5.38 -15.38 -2.55
C LYS A 107 6.09 -15.98 -1.34
N SER A 108 6.63 -17.20 -1.46
CA SER A 108 7.44 -17.86 -0.42
C SER A 108 8.76 -17.13 -0.09
N ARG A 109 9.19 -16.16 -0.90
CA ARG A 109 10.38 -15.32 -0.66
C ARG A 109 10.06 -13.98 0.00
N TRP A 110 8.79 -13.66 0.23
CA TRP A 110 8.41 -12.42 0.93
C TRP A 110 8.71 -12.55 2.43
N VAL A 111 9.15 -11.47 3.09
CA VAL A 111 9.30 -11.47 4.54
C VAL A 111 7.93 -11.53 5.23
N SER A 112 7.91 -11.78 6.53
CA SER A 112 6.68 -11.73 7.32
C SER A 112 6.16 -10.29 7.47
N PHE A 113 4.84 -10.12 7.60
CA PHE A 113 4.25 -8.79 7.81
C PHE A 113 4.86 -8.04 9.01
N VAL A 114 5.12 -8.72 10.13
CA VAL A 114 5.73 -8.09 11.32
C VAL A 114 7.14 -7.55 11.05
N ASN A 115 7.96 -8.28 10.29
CA ASN A 115 9.30 -7.84 9.92
C ASN A 115 9.24 -6.67 8.94
N MET A 116 8.40 -6.78 7.91
CA MET A 116 8.17 -5.72 6.94
C MET A 116 7.75 -4.40 7.62
N PHE A 117 6.75 -4.45 8.50
CA PHE A 117 6.25 -3.27 9.21
C PHE A 117 7.28 -2.69 10.19
N ASN A 118 8.03 -3.53 10.91
CA ASN A 118 9.09 -3.06 11.80
C ASN A 118 10.22 -2.38 11.02
N ASN A 119 10.62 -2.92 9.86
CA ASN A 119 11.58 -2.28 8.96
C ASN A 119 11.07 -0.89 8.50
N TYR A 120 9.78 -0.77 8.19
CA TYR A 120 9.17 0.51 7.81
C TYR A 120 8.90 1.52 8.92
N LYS A 121 8.92 1.08 10.18
CA LYS A 121 8.45 1.88 11.32
C LYS A 121 9.16 3.24 11.42
N ASN A 122 10.48 3.27 11.20
CA ASN A 122 11.24 4.54 11.19
C ASN A 122 10.88 5.44 9.99
N THR A 123 10.59 4.87 8.83
CA THR A 123 10.15 5.63 7.65
C THR A 123 8.79 6.28 7.91
N MET A 124 7.82 5.53 8.44
CA MET A 124 6.49 6.07 8.79
C MET A 124 6.61 7.24 9.79
N PHE A 125 7.38 7.05 10.87
CA PHE A 125 7.66 8.09 11.86
C PHE A 125 8.39 9.34 11.35
N ASN A 126 8.93 9.36 10.13
CA ASN A 126 9.69 10.50 9.59
C ASN A 126 9.25 10.98 8.21
N SER A 127 8.32 10.29 7.54
CA SER A 127 8.01 10.52 6.14
C SER A 127 7.27 11.85 5.88
N CYS A 128 6.42 12.31 6.80
CA CYS A 128 5.62 13.51 6.60
C CYS A 128 6.43 14.81 6.50
N SER A 129 7.62 14.87 7.08
CA SER A 129 8.50 16.04 6.91
C SER A 129 8.92 16.27 5.45
N ASN A 130 8.93 15.23 4.60
CA ASN A 130 9.15 15.37 3.16
C ASN A 130 8.06 16.19 2.45
N PHE A 131 6.87 16.29 3.07
CA PHE A 131 5.72 17.06 2.59
C PHE A 131 5.48 18.36 3.40
N GLY A 132 6.44 18.74 4.25
CA GLY A 132 6.31 19.88 5.17
C GLY A 132 5.22 19.69 6.24
N GLN A 133 4.82 18.46 6.52
CA GLN A 133 3.78 18.12 7.50
C GLN A 133 4.36 17.60 8.82
N PRO A 134 3.62 17.69 9.94
CA PRO A 134 3.98 17.00 11.17
C PRO A 134 4.15 15.50 10.94
N ASN A 135 5.20 14.93 11.52
CA ASN A 135 5.48 13.49 11.52
C ASN A 135 4.45 12.70 12.34
N ASP A 136 4.26 11.45 11.93
CA ASP A 136 3.26 10.56 12.53
C ASP A 136 3.61 10.22 13.98
N SER A 137 2.57 10.15 14.81
CA SER A 137 2.68 9.75 16.21
C SER A 137 2.57 8.23 16.38
N GLY A 138 2.99 7.71 17.53
CA GLY A 138 2.87 6.29 17.88
C GLY A 138 1.46 5.70 17.65
N PRO A 139 0.37 6.38 18.09
CA PRO A 139 -0.99 5.96 17.82
C PRO A 139 -1.38 5.95 16.33
N GLU A 140 -0.84 6.84 15.51
CA GLU A 140 -1.15 6.90 14.07
C GLU A 140 -0.47 5.76 13.32
N VAL A 141 0.80 5.47 13.62
CA VAL A 141 1.48 4.27 13.11
C VAL A 141 0.76 3.00 13.58
N GLY A 142 0.25 2.97 14.83
CA GLY A 142 -0.63 1.90 15.30
C GLY A 142 -1.93 1.77 14.49
N ALA A 143 -2.56 2.88 14.14
CA ALA A 143 -3.77 2.89 13.31
C ALA A 143 -3.50 2.43 11.86
N ILE A 144 -2.30 2.65 11.31
CA ILE A 144 -1.88 2.06 10.03
C ILE A 144 -1.85 0.53 10.13
N TRP A 145 -1.20 -0.03 11.17
CA TRP A 145 -1.19 -1.47 11.42
C TRP A 145 -2.61 -2.04 11.53
N ASP A 146 -3.43 -1.51 12.44
CA ASP A 146 -4.80 -1.98 12.66
C ASP A 146 -5.66 -1.82 11.40
N GLY A 147 -5.44 -0.77 10.62
CA GLY A 147 -6.16 -0.51 9.37
C GLY A 147 -5.82 -1.51 8.28
N ILE A 148 -4.53 -1.84 8.10
CA ILE A 148 -4.08 -2.91 7.19
C ILE A 148 -4.71 -4.25 7.56
N GLN A 149 -4.64 -4.62 8.84
CA GLN A 149 -5.16 -5.91 9.32
C GLN A 149 -6.67 -6.05 9.08
N LYS A 150 -7.44 -4.97 9.33
CA LYS A 150 -8.89 -4.91 9.03
C LYS A 150 -9.18 -4.98 7.54
N ALA A 151 -8.45 -4.23 6.72
CA ALA A 151 -8.64 -4.22 5.27
C ALA A 151 -8.31 -5.59 4.65
N ALA A 152 -7.22 -6.24 5.08
CA ALA A 152 -6.88 -7.60 4.68
C ALA A 152 -7.97 -8.61 5.08
N ALA A 153 -8.48 -8.53 6.32
CA ALA A 153 -9.57 -9.39 6.79
C ALA A 153 -10.85 -9.25 5.95
N ALA A 154 -11.19 -8.01 5.56
CA ALA A 154 -12.42 -7.73 4.81
C ALA A 154 -12.33 -8.10 3.32
N THR A 155 -11.14 -8.02 2.73
CA THR A 155 -10.95 -8.10 1.27
C THR A 155 -10.21 -9.36 0.80
N GLY A 156 -9.55 -10.09 1.69
CA GLY A 156 -8.66 -11.20 1.32
C GLY A 156 -7.38 -10.75 0.61
N VAL A 157 -7.07 -9.45 0.58
CA VAL A 157 -5.80 -8.92 0.07
C VAL A 157 -4.70 -9.19 1.09
N ASP A 158 -3.55 -9.70 0.64
CA ASP A 158 -2.40 -9.96 1.51
C ASP A 158 -1.91 -8.67 2.19
N HIS A 159 -1.84 -8.66 3.53
CA HIS A 159 -1.46 -7.48 4.31
C HIS A 159 -0.07 -6.91 4.00
N ARG A 160 0.87 -7.74 3.54
CA ARG A 160 2.18 -7.26 3.07
C ARG A 160 2.02 -6.44 1.80
N PHE A 161 1.13 -6.85 0.90
CA PHE A 161 0.85 -6.11 -0.33
C PHE A 161 0.13 -4.78 -0.07
N ILE A 162 -0.80 -4.74 0.90
CA ILE A 162 -1.41 -3.48 1.35
C ILE A 162 -0.34 -2.53 1.90
N LEU A 163 0.52 -3.02 2.80
CA LEU A 163 1.62 -2.21 3.34
C LEU A 163 2.63 -1.78 2.25
N ALA A 164 2.95 -2.64 1.28
CA ALA A 164 3.82 -2.31 0.17
C ALA A 164 3.30 -1.10 -0.62
N VAL A 165 1.99 -1.06 -0.89
CA VAL A 165 1.32 0.01 -1.63
C VAL A 165 1.13 1.28 -0.78
N ILE A 166 0.75 1.17 0.50
CA ILE A 166 0.74 2.32 1.43
C ILE A 166 2.10 3.00 1.43
N MET A 167 3.16 2.21 1.59
CA MET A 167 4.50 2.74 1.52
C MET A 167 4.76 3.31 0.11
N GLN A 168 4.37 2.64 -0.98
CA GLN A 168 4.65 3.09 -2.35
C GLN A 168 4.09 4.48 -2.65
N GLU A 169 2.89 4.76 -2.17
CA GLU A 169 2.14 5.96 -2.50
C GLU A 169 2.44 7.14 -1.55
N SER A 170 2.68 6.88 -0.27
CA SER A 170 2.81 7.94 0.77
C SER A 170 4.06 7.87 1.63
N SER A 171 4.87 6.81 1.48
CA SER A 171 5.86 6.38 2.48
C SER A 171 5.28 6.20 3.90
N GLY A 172 3.97 5.94 3.98
CA GLY A 172 3.21 5.79 5.22
C GLY A 172 2.80 7.08 5.90
N CYS A 173 3.08 8.25 5.34
CA CYS A 173 2.66 9.53 5.92
C CYS A 173 1.13 9.69 5.87
N VAL A 174 0.45 9.70 7.02
CA VAL A 174 -1.02 9.86 7.07
C VAL A 174 -1.50 11.22 6.57
N ARG A 175 -0.61 12.23 6.56
CA ARG A 175 -0.82 13.60 6.06
C ARG A 175 -0.21 13.83 4.66
N VAL A 176 0.01 12.77 3.87
CA VAL A 176 0.47 12.91 2.49
C VAL A 176 -0.50 13.81 1.71
N PRO A 177 -0.02 14.85 0.98
CA PRO A 177 -0.89 15.74 0.23
C PRO A 177 -1.81 14.97 -0.73
N THR A 178 -3.09 15.31 -0.72
CA THR A 178 -4.02 14.86 -1.76
C THR A 178 -3.59 15.41 -3.10
N THR A 179 -3.21 14.55 -4.05
CA THR A 179 -2.87 15.01 -5.40
C THR A 179 -4.14 15.22 -6.23
N ASN A 180 -4.11 16.19 -7.16
CA ASN A 180 -5.19 16.38 -8.12
C ASN A 180 -4.64 16.89 -9.46
N TYR A 181 -4.59 15.99 -10.43
CA TYR A 181 -4.18 16.28 -11.81
C TYR A 181 -5.32 15.96 -12.80
N GLY A 182 -6.56 16.25 -12.41
CA GLY A 182 -7.80 15.90 -13.14
C GLY A 182 -8.55 14.71 -12.56
N VAL A 183 -7.89 13.92 -11.71
CA VAL A 183 -8.48 12.94 -10.78
C VAL A 183 -7.87 13.25 -9.40
N ARG A 184 -8.69 13.17 -8.34
CA ARG A 184 -8.24 13.36 -6.96
C ARG A 184 -7.72 12.04 -6.42
N ASN A 185 -6.47 12.00 -5.96
CA ASN A 185 -5.89 10.83 -5.29
C ASN A 185 -5.55 11.22 -3.85
N PRO A 186 -6.33 10.79 -2.84
CA PRO A 186 -6.14 11.19 -1.45
C PRO A 186 -5.41 10.12 -0.61
N GLY A 187 -4.98 10.54 0.58
CA GLY A 187 -4.63 9.63 1.68
C GLY A 187 -3.43 8.71 1.43
N LEU A 188 -3.24 7.78 2.37
CA LEU A 188 -2.10 6.87 2.49
C LEU A 188 -1.82 6.03 1.24
N MET A 189 -2.85 5.70 0.46
CA MET A 189 -2.75 4.83 -0.71
C MET A 189 -2.97 5.59 -2.03
N GLN A 190 -3.09 6.93 -2.01
CA GLN A 190 -3.36 7.78 -3.19
C GLN A 190 -4.41 7.13 -4.11
N ASP A 191 -5.55 6.77 -3.52
CA ASP A 191 -6.55 5.93 -4.17
C ASP A 191 -7.46 6.76 -5.10
N HIS A 192 -8.05 6.13 -6.12
CA HIS A 192 -8.71 6.88 -7.19
C HIS A 192 -10.06 7.45 -6.73
N ASN A 193 -10.12 8.78 -6.52
CA ASN A 193 -11.27 9.55 -6.04
C ASN A 193 -11.85 9.10 -4.67
N GLY A 194 -11.04 8.52 -3.77
CA GLY A 194 -11.45 8.20 -2.40
C GLY A 194 -11.92 9.42 -1.61
N GLU A 195 -12.69 9.23 -0.54
CA GLU A 195 -13.14 10.36 0.28
C GLU A 195 -12.09 10.74 1.33
N ALA A 196 -11.47 9.77 2.00
CA ALA A 196 -10.69 9.99 3.21
C ALA A 196 -9.31 10.62 2.95
N THR A 197 -8.98 11.67 3.71
CA THR A 197 -7.66 12.28 3.69
C THR A 197 -7.42 13.08 4.96
N CYS A 198 -6.17 13.10 5.44
CA CYS A 198 -5.67 14.04 6.45
C CYS A 198 -4.70 15.06 5.83
N ASN A 199 -4.82 15.33 4.53
CA ASN A 199 -4.25 16.51 3.88
C ASN A 199 -5.06 16.84 2.62
N GLY A 200 -6.28 17.32 2.83
CA GLY A 200 -7.22 17.70 1.76
C GLY A 200 -7.53 19.18 1.81
N ASN A 201 -7.50 19.87 0.66
CA ASN A 201 -7.82 21.30 0.56
C ASN A 201 -7.02 22.21 1.52
N GLY A 202 -5.78 21.81 1.86
CA GLY A 202 -4.92 22.53 2.81
C GLY A 202 -5.19 22.25 4.29
N TYR A 203 -6.15 21.38 4.63
CA TYR A 203 -6.39 20.94 6.00
C TYR A 203 -5.63 19.65 6.32
N ALA A 204 -4.66 19.75 7.23
CA ALA A 204 -3.87 18.63 7.73
C ALA A 204 -3.97 18.53 9.27
N PRO A 205 -4.89 17.70 9.82
CA PRO A 205 -5.05 17.54 11.25
C PRO A 205 -3.82 16.87 11.89
N ASN A 206 -3.55 17.21 13.14
CA ASN A 206 -2.51 16.57 13.93
C ASN A 206 -3.00 16.34 15.38
N PRO A 207 -3.27 15.09 15.80
CA PRO A 207 -3.18 13.85 15.02
C PRO A 207 -4.26 13.74 13.93
N CYS A 208 -4.00 12.94 12.91
CA CYS A 208 -5.00 12.41 12.00
C CYS A 208 -5.87 11.36 12.74
N PRO A 209 -7.21 11.42 12.63
CA PRO A 209 -8.08 10.46 13.32
C PRO A 209 -7.90 9.02 12.81
N SER A 210 -7.86 8.05 13.73
CA SER A 210 -7.68 6.63 13.40
C SER A 210 -8.75 6.06 12.45
N ASP A 211 -9.99 6.54 12.54
CA ASP A 211 -11.06 6.15 11.60
C ASP A 211 -10.81 6.69 10.18
N THR A 212 -10.20 7.88 10.06
CA THR A 212 -9.79 8.42 8.76
C THR A 212 -8.61 7.62 8.19
N ILE A 213 -7.63 7.26 9.02
CA ILE A 213 -6.50 6.38 8.63
C ILE A 213 -7.03 5.03 8.13
N TYR A 214 -7.94 4.40 8.87
CA TYR A 214 -8.58 3.16 8.44
C TYR A 214 -9.33 3.34 7.12
N LYS A 215 -10.11 4.41 6.95
CA LYS A 215 -10.86 4.64 5.72
C LYS A 215 -9.94 4.84 4.50
N MET A 216 -8.82 5.56 4.62
CA MET A 216 -7.83 5.67 3.52
C MET A 216 -7.31 4.29 3.08
N ILE A 217 -7.04 3.39 4.03
CA ILE A 217 -6.53 2.05 3.75
C ILE A 217 -7.63 1.16 3.17
N SER A 218 -8.86 1.29 3.69
CA SER A 218 -10.04 0.56 3.21
C SER A 218 -10.42 0.96 1.78
N GLU A 219 -10.39 2.26 1.45
CA GLU A 219 -10.69 2.77 0.10
C GLU A 219 -9.64 2.31 -0.92
N GLY A 220 -8.34 2.43 -0.61
CA GLY A 220 -7.27 1.92 -1.47
C GLY A 220 -7.24 0.40 -1.62
N THR A 221 -7.68 -0.37 -0.61
CA THR A 221 -7.69 -1.83 -0.67
C THR A 221 -8.95 -2.39 -1.34
N ALA A 222 -10.12 -1.87 -0.98
CA ALA A 222 -11.44 -2.43 -1.34
C ALA A 222 -12.19 -1.64 -2.42
N GLY A 223 -11.60 -0.56 -2.92
CA GLY A 223 -12.14 0.28 -3.98
C GLY A 223 -13.02 1.42 -3.50
N THR A 224 -13.23 2.38 -4.39
CA THR A 224 -14.10 3.55 -4.21
C THR A 224 -15.30 3.45 -5.15
N ASN A 225 -16.24 4.40 -5.07
CA ASN A 225 -17.35 4.46 -6.04
C ASN A 225 -16.88 4.72 -7.48
N ASP A 226 -15.69 5.30 -7.65
CA ASP A 226 -15.15 5.79 -8.93
C ASP A 226 -13.90 5.03 -9.39
N GLY A 227 -13.26 4.27 -8.50
CA GLY A 227 -11.92 3.70 -8.66
C GLY A 227 -11.78 2.27 -8.14
N ASP A 228 -10.92 1.49 -8.82
CA ASP A 228 -10.55 0.14 -8.40
C ASP A 228 -9.53 0.21 -7.25
N GLY A 229 -9.75 -0.58 -6.19
CA GLY A 229 -8.77 -0.86 -5.14
C GLY A 229 -7.97 -2.14 -5.41
N LEU A 230 -7.03 -2.48 -4.53
CA LEU A 230 -6.16 -3.65 -4.68
C LEU A 230 -6.92 -4.97 -4.92
N ALA A 231 -8.08 -5.16 -4.28
CA ALA A 231 -8.94 -6.33 -4.50
C ALA A 231 -9.42 -6.41 -5.96
N ASN A 232 -9.93 -5.31 -6.53
CA ASN A 232 -10.34 -5.26 -7.93
C ASN A 232 -9.12 -5.46 -8.86
N CYS A 233 -7.97 -4.86 -8.55
CA CYS A 233 -6.74 -5.00 -9.33
C CYS A 233 -6.25 -6.46 -9.37
N LEU A 234 -6.33 -7.20 -8.27
CA LEU A 234 -6.03 -8.63 -8.20
C LEU A 234 -7.04 -9.46 -9.01
N ASN A 235 -8.34 -9.18 -8.90
CA ASN A 235 -9.39 -9.82 -9.70
C ASN A 235 -9.18 -9.58 -11.22
N ASN A 236 -8.66 -8.41 -11.61
CA ASN A 236 -8.36 -8.06 -13.00
C ASN A 236 -6.99 -8.56 -13.50
N ALA A 237 -6.12 -9.07 -12.64
CA ALA A 237 -4.73 -9.38 -12.99
C ALA A 237 -4.59 -10.47 -14.06
N GLY A 238 -5.61 -11.34 -14.22
CA GLY A 238 -5.62 -12.42 -15.21
C GLY A 238 -4.61 -13.54 -14.92
N ARG A 239 -4.27 -13.74 -13.64
CA ARG A 239 -3.30 -14.71 -13.12
C ARG A 239 -3.78 -15.29 -11.79
N ASN A 240 -3.26 -16.47 -11.45
CA ASN A 240 -3.59 -17.22 -10.24
C ASN A 240 -2.36 -17.67 -9.44
N ASP A 241 -1.19 -17.12 -9.77
CA ASP A 241 0.08 -17.27 -9.08
C ASP A 241 0.56 -15.91 -8.53
N VAL A 242 1.78 -15.84 -8.01
CA VAL A 242 2.38 -14.61 -7.47
C VAL A 242 2.38 -13.44 -8.47
N SER A 243 2.44 -13.70 -9.79
CA SER A 243 2.45 -12.63 -10.80
C SER A 243 1.16 -11.81 -10.79
N ALA A 244 0.07 -12.34 -10.22
CA ALA A 244 -1.16 -11.58 -10.00
C ALA A 244 -0.92 -10.32 -9.15
N PHE A 245 -0.05 -10.37 -8.13
CA PHE A 245 0.24 -9.23 -7.25
C PHE A 245 1.04 -8.13 -7.98
N TYR A 246 2.05 -8.51 -8.75
CA TYR A 246 2.86 -7.55 -9.52
C TYR A 246 2.04 -6.93 -10.67
N ARG A 247 1.17 -7.72 -11.30
CA ARG A 247 0.20 -7.23 -12.29
C ARG A 247 -0.86 -6.32 -11.66
N ALA A 248 -1.36 -6.65 -10.47
CA ALA A 248 -2.28 -5.81 -9.71
C ALA A 248 -1.63 -4.48 -9.32
N ALA A 249 -0.36 -4.47 -8.90
CA ALA A 249 0.41 -3.26 -8.65
C ALA A 249 0.47 -2.36 -9.90
N ARG A 250 0.73 -2.94 -11.07
CA ARG A 250 0.68 -2.20 -12.34
C ARG A 250 -0.71 -1.63 -12.61
N ILE A 251 -1.77 -2.43 -12.47
CA ILE A 251 -3.16 -1.98 -12.68
C ILE A 251 -3.53 -0.86 -11.71
N TYR A 252 -3.08 -0.90 -10.45
CA TYR A 252 -3.31 0.18 -9.48
C TYR A 252 -2.64 1.49 -9.91
N ASN A 253 -1.39 1.42 -10.39
CA ASN A 253 -0.62 2.58 -10.86
C ASN A 253 -1.07 3.16 -12.22
N SER A 254 -1.30 2.31 -13.23
CA SER A 254 -1.54 2.72 -14.62
C SER A 254 -2.95 2.42 -15.14
N GLY A 255 -3.86 1.91 -14.29
CA GLY A 255 -5.23 1.53 -14.67
C GLY A 255 -5.34 0.22 -15.47
N SER A 256 -4.25 -0.24 -16.08
CA SER A 256 -4.15 -1.48 -16.86
C SER A 256 -2.71 -2.00 -16.93
N VAL A 257 -2.54 -3.25 -17.37
CA VAL A 257 -1.29 -3.76 -17.94
C VAL A 257 -1.29 -3.45 -19.44
N SER A 258 -0.12 -3.12 -20.02
CA SER A 258 0.03 -2.92 -21.47
C SER A 258 -0.37 -4.15 -22.28
N SER A 259 -0.65 -3.95 -23.57
CA SER A 259 -0.94 -5.02 -24.52
C SER A 259 0.24 -5.99 -24.70
N THR A 260 1.48 -5.51 -24.51
CA THR A 260 2.69 -6.34 -24.49
C THR A 260 2.76 -7.29 -23.29
N GLY A 261 1.93 -7.09 -22.27
CA GLY A 261 1.92 -7.86 -21.03
C GLY A 261 3.08 -7.55 -20.06
N GLN A 262 4.03 -6.70 -20.46
CA GLN A 262 5.22 -6.36 -19.69
C GLN A 262 4.93 -5.23 -18.69
N LEU A 263 5.37 -5.39 -17.44
CA LEU A 263 5.00 -4.53 -16.32
C LEU A 263 5.68 -3.16 -16.31
N GLN A 264 6.81 -3.02 -17.01
CA GLN A 264 7.43 -1.70 -17.23
C GLN A 264 6.76 -0.92 -18.38
N ASN A 265 6.08 -1.60 -19.32
CA ASN A 265 5.50 -0.97 -20.51
C ASN A 265 4.13 -0.32 -20.23
N GLY A 266 3.71 0.59 -21.11
CA GLY A 266 2.56 1.47 -20.92
C GLY A 266 2.99 2.83 -20.36
N ILE A 267 2.12 3.45 -19.57
CA ILE A 267 2.25 4.82 -19.05
C ILE A 267 2.48 4.83 -17.51
N ALA A 268 2.52 6.02 -16.89
CA ALA A 268 2.78 6.19 -15.46
C ALA A 268 4.13 5.59 -15.01
N THR A 269 4.31 5.31 -13.73
CA THR A 269 5.60 4.87 -13.13
C THR A 269 5.99 3.49 -13.65
N HIS A 270 6.98 3.41 -14.54
CA HIS A 270 7.45 2.16 -15.16
C HIS A 270 8.05 1.21 -14.11
N CYS A 271 8.71 1.79 -13.12
CA CYS A 271 9.36 1.06 -12.03
C CYS A 271 8.39 0.43 -11.01
N TYR A 272 7.11 0.85 -10.98
CA TYR A 272 6.20 0.60 -9.86
C TYR A 272 6.09 -0.87 -9.44
N SER A 273 6.01 -1.79 -10.40
CA SER A 273 5.89 -3.22 -10.10
C SER A 273 7.20 -3.80 -9.57
N SER A 274 8.34 -3.39 -10.13
CA SER A 274 9.68 -3.77 -9.65
C SER A 274 9.93 -3.22 -8.25
N ASP A 275 9.54 -1.97 -8.01
CA ASP A 275 9.64 -1.32 -6.70
C ASP A 275 8.73 -1.98 -5.67
N ILE A 276 7.58 -2.53 -6.06
CA ILE A 276 6.74 -3.36 -5.19
C ILE A 276 7.38 -4.72 -4.89
N ALA A 277 8.01 -5.39 -5.87
CA ALA A 277 8.43 -6.79 -5.73
C ALA A 277 9.72 -7.05 -4.89
N ASN A 278 10.48 -6.03 -4.52
CA ASN A 278 11.91 -6.17 -4.22
C ASN A 278 12.32 -6.52 -2.77
N PRO A 279 13.04 -7.66 -2.52
CA PRO A 279 13.61 -8.08 -1.22
C PRO A 279 14.42 -7.03 -0.49
N THR A 280 14.32 -6.96 0.85
CA THR A 280 14.54 -5.64 1.45
C THR A 280 14.64 -5.60 2.99
N VAL A 281 15.86 -5.56 3.48
CA VAL A 281 16.21 -4.80 4.70
C VAL A 281 16.66 -3.47 4.13
N LEU A 282 15.89 -2.41 4.23
CA LEU A 282 16.28 -1.10 3.68
C LEU A 282 16.34 -0.94 2.11
N GLY A 283 15.91 -1.93 1.30
CA GLY A 283 15.88 -2.05 -0.21
C GLY A 283 14.70 -1.49 -1.08
N SER A 284 13.62 -2.24 -1.40
CA SER A 284 12.29 -1.73 -1.89
C SER A 284 11.03 -2.51 -1.33
N ARG A 285 9.78 -2.47 -1.88
CA ARG A 285 8.55 -2.49 -1.06
C ARG A 285 7.93 -3.76 -0.41
N LEU A 286 7.82 -4.93 -1.02
CA LEU A 286 7.12 -6.09 -0.41
C LEU A 286 7.84 -6.77 0.76
N THR A 287 8.98 -6.21 1.19
CA THR A 287 9.97 -6.98 1.95
C THR A 287 10.78 -6.14 2.98
N GLY A 288 10.63 -4.78 3.10
CA GLY A 288 11.07 -3.86 4.24
C GLY A 288 11.93 -2.53 4.05
N TRP A 289 11.59 -1.54 3.20
CA TRP A 289 12.46 -0.44 2.62
C TRP A 289 12.72 0.80 3.49
N VAL A 290 13.98 1.25 3.49
CA VAL A 290 14.45 2.39 4.29
C VAL A 290 15.56 3.23 3.66
N SER A 291 16.61 2.71 2.98
CA SER A 291 17.81 3.53 2.64
C SER A 291 18.49 3.38 1.27
N ALA A 292 18.41 2.25 0.57
CA ALA A 292 18.99 2.17 -0.78
C ALA A 292 18.25 3.08 -1.77
N ALA A 293 18.99 3.69 -2.71
CA ALA A 293 18.38 4.37 -3.85
C ALA A 293 17.78 3.32 -4.80
N SER A 294 16.62 3.59 -5.41
CA SER A 294 16.11 2.70 -6.45
C SER A 294 17.12 2.63 -7.59
N GLY A 295 17.51 1.42 -7.96
CA GLY A 295 18.36 1.17 -9.13
C GLY A 295 17.58 1.25 -10.45
N CYS A 296 16.29 1.61 -10.40
CA CYS A 296 15.44 1.62 -11.56
C CYS A 296 15.74 2.79 -12.50
N ASN A 297 16.16 2.49 -13.72
CA ASN A 297 16.46 3.48 -14.75
C ASN A 297 15.28 3.78 -15.69
N CYS A 298 14.25 2.92 -15.82
CA CYS A 298 13.12 3.16 -16.75
C CYS A 298 12.36 4.45 -16.54
N ASP A 299 12.31 4.89 -15.29
CA ASP A 299 11.65 6.11 -14.93
C ASP A 299 12.48 7.31 -15.46
N ASN A 300 13.78 7.38 -15.16
CA ASN A 300 14.64 8.51 -15.52
C ASN A 300 15.16 8.46 -16.98
N ASP A 301 15.19 7.27 -17.58
CA ASP A 301 15.57 6.98 -18.96
C ASP A 301 14.70 5.82 -19.49
N PRO A 302 13.48 6.10 -19.99
CA PRO A 302 12.62 5.09 -20.61
C PRO A 302 13.26 4.38 -21.82
N GLY A 303 14.25 5.01 -22.47
CA GLY A 303 15.00 4.42 -23.58
C GLY A 303 15.85 3.22 -23.13
N SER A 304 16.43 3.28 -21.94
CA SER A 304 17.23 2.19 -21.34
C SER A 304 16.47 0.88 -21.13
N CYS A 305 15.13 0.94 -21.16
CA CYS A 305 14.23 -0.16 -20.80
C CYS A 305 13.46 -0.75 -21.98
N GLY A 306 13.61 -0.18 -23.18
CA GLY A 306 12.78 -0.56 -24.33
C GLY A 306 11.28 -0.35 -24.10
N ILE A 307 10.90 0.70 -23.34
CA ILE A 307 9.50 0.99 -23.01
C ILE A 307 8.69 1.16 -24.30
N THR A 308 7.58 0.42 -24.38
CA THR A 308 6.52 0.67 -25.36
C THR A 308 5.35 1.38 -24.68
N THR A 309 4.97 2.54 -25.19
CA THR A 309 3.70 3.20 -24.86
C THR A 309 2.65 2.79 -25.88
N ASP A 310 1.55 2.20 -25.41
CA ASP A 310 0.36 1.88 -26.22
C ASP A 310 -0.61 3.08 -26.27
#